data_AF-A0A4W5QTN7-F1
#
_entry.id   AF-A0A4W5QTN7-F1
#
_cell.length_a   1.000
_cell.length_b   1.000
_cell.length_c   1.000
_cell.angle_alpha   90.00
_cell.angle_beta   90.00
_cell.angle_gamma   90.00
#
_symmetry.space_group_name_H-M   'P 1'
#
loop_
_entity.id
_entity.type
_entity.pdbx_description
1 polymer ?
#
loop_
_entity_poly.entity_id
_entity_poly.type
_entity_poly.pdbx_seq_one_letter_code
_entity_poly.pdbx_strand_id
1 'polypeptide(L)'
;MCVLFQCIDKARDLLDAELTAKTGESYSRAYKAMVSCQLLLELEEVIQYKLFPEKRDIIRDTWWERLQRIIEDWQRILMVCSLVINLHDDMRTWLKYASHCGKSGRLHFVQRMQQQAQHAIATEDKQHQQELHKLMARPGLLPQLL
;
A
#
# COMPACT_ATOMS: atom_id res chain seq x y z
N MET A 1 18.07 -10.78 -2.88
CA MET A 1 17.96 -10.41 -1.46
C MET A 1 19.11 -9.49 -1.03
N CYS A 2 20.39 -9.84 -1.24
CA CYS A 2 21.53 -9.00 -0.83
C CYS A 2 21.59 -7.58 -1.41
N VAL A 3 21.30 -7.38 -2.71
CA VAL A 3 21.40 -6.05 -3.34
C VAL A 3 20.38 -5.06 -2.77
N LEU A 4 19.18 -5.54 -2.44
CA LEU A 4 18.11 -4.72 -1.90
C LEU A 4 18.40 -4.24 -0.47
N PHE A 5 18.93 -5.14 0.36
CA PHE A 5 19.40 -4.78 1.71
C PHE A 5 20.56 -3.78 1.65
N GLN A 6 21.52 -3.94 0.72
CA GLN A 6 22.60 -2.96 0.53
C GLN A 6 22.10 -1.58 0.12
N CYS A 7 21.06 -1.48 -0.72
CA CYS A 7 20.46 -0.19 -1.08
C CYS A 7 19.76 0.47 0.12
N ILE A 8 19.07 -0.32 0.94
CA ILE A 8 18.42 0.16 2.16
C ILE A 8 19.45 0.64 3.18
N ASP A 9 20.50 -0.14 3.44
CA ASP A 9 21.52 0.22 4.43
C ASP A 9 22.25 1.51 4.02
N LYS A 10 22.60 1.65 2.74
CA LYS A 10 23.15 2.91 2.22
C LYS A 10 22.19 4.09 2.37
N ALA A 11 20.89 3.87 2.15
CA ALA A 11 19.89 4.91 2.33
C ALA A 11 19.76 5.31 3.82
N ARG A 12 19.86 4.35 4.75
CA ARG A 12 19.90 4.62 6.20
C ARG A 12 21.13 5.44 6.58
N ASP A 13 22.33 5.03 6.14
CA ASP A 13 23.58 5.75 6.45
C ASP A 13 23.49 7.23 6.01
N LEU A 14 22.92 7.49 4.83
CA LEU A 14 22.72 8.85 4.31
C LEU A 14 21.68 9.63 5.12
N LEU A 15 20.56 9.00 5.49
CA LEU A 15 19.50 9.64 6.26
C LEU A 15 19.91 9.92 7.71
N ASP A 16 20.70 9.03 8.33
CA ASP A 16 21.21 9.20 9.68
C ASP A 16 22.20 10.37 9.74
N ALA A 17 23.07 10.49 8.74
CA ALA A 17 23.94 11.66 8.58
C ALA A 17 23.13 12.95 8.39
N GLU A 18 22.07 12.91 7.57
CA GLU A 18 21.19 14.05 7.32
C GLU A 18 20.42 14.48 8.58
N LEU A 19 19.85 13.53 9.32
CA LEU A 19 19.17 13.76 10.59
C LEU A 19 20.13 14.38 11.61
N THR A 20 21.31 13.78 11.80
CA THR A 20 22.32 14.24 12.76
C THR A 20 22.71 15.69 12.47
N ALA A 21 22.93 16.04 11.19
CA ALA A 21 23.25 17.40 10.79
C ALA A 21 22.09 18.39 11.05
N LYS A 22 20.84 17.98 10.79
CA LYS A 22 19.66 18.87 10.82
C LYS A 22 19.02 19.02 12.19
N THR A 23 19.29 18.12 13.13
CA THR A 23 18.64 18.10 14.46
C THR A 23 18.96 19.37 15.27
N GLY A 24 20.06 20.06 14.98
CA GLY A 24 20.42 21.36 15.61
C GLY A 24 20.03 22.61 14.83
N GLU A 25 19.56 22.50 13.58
CA GLU A 25 19.37 23.68 12.70
C GLU A 25 17.96 24.25 12.74
N SER A 26 16.93 23.40 12.60
CA SER A 26 15.52 23.82 12.69
C SER A 26 14.58 22.61 12.71
N TYR A 27 13.46 22.74 13.43
CA TYR A 27 12.43 21.71 13.51
C TYR A 27 11.91 21.27 12.13
N SER A 28 11.68 22.22 11.20
CA SER A 28 11.13 21.91 9.88
C SER A 28 12.07 21.07 9.00
N ARG A 29 13.39 21.25 9.16
CA ARG A 29 14.40 20.44 8.47
C ARG A 29 14.53 19.06 9.09
N ALA A 30 14.56 18.98 10.42
CA ALA A 30 14.55 17.70 11.13
C ALA A 30 13.30 16.88 10.80
N TYR A 31 12.12 17.51 10.76
CA TYR A 31 10.86 16.86 10.40
C TYR A 31 10.90 16.23 9.01
N LYS A 32 11.40 16.95 8.00
CA LYS A 32 11.54 16.39 6.64
C LYS A 32 12.43 15.15 6.61
N ALA A 33 13.54 15.18 7.33
CA ALA A 33 14.44 14.02 7.44
C ALA A 33 13.76 12.85 8.18
N MET A 34 13.01 13.12 9.25
CA MET A 34 12.23 12.10 9.97
C MET A 34 11.17 11.45 9.07
N VAL A 35 10.48 12.22 8.22
CA VAL A 35 9.53 11.68 7.24
C VAL A 35 10.25 10.80 6.22
N SER A 36 11.44 11.17 5.74
CA SER A 36 12.23 10.32 4.86
C SER A 36 12.64 9.00 5.51
N CYS A 37 13.04 9.02 6.79
CA CYS A 37 13.31 7.80 7.55
C CYS A 37 12.06 6.93 7.67
N GLN A 38 10.90 7.55 7.88
CA GLN A 38 9.64 6.84 7.92
C GLN A 38 9.38 6.13 6.57
N LEU A 39 9.50 6.84 5.45
CA LEU A 39 9.29 6.24 4.12
C LEU A 39 10.26 5.09 3.82
N LEU A 40 11.50 5.17 4.31
CA LEU A 40 12.46 4.07 4.17
C LEU A 40 12.03 2.83 4.97
N LEU A 41 11.53 3.02 6.19
CA LEU A 41 10.98 1.95 7.00
C LEU A 41 9.75 1.29 6.34
N GLU A 42 8.84 2.09 5.78
CA GLU A 42 7.70 1.56 5.02
C GLU A 42 8.16 0.68 3.85
N LEU A 43 9.21 1.10 3.14
CA LEU A 43 9.75 0.35 2.01
C LEU A 43 10.37 -1.00 2.43
N GLU A 44 11.01 -1.05 3.59
CA GLU A 44 11.51 -2.29 4.18
C GLU A 44 10.36 -3.25 4.54
N GLU A 45 9.31 -2.73 5.15
CA GLU A 45 8.11 -3.50 5.50
C GLU A 45 7.37 -3.97 4.23
N VAL A 46 7.38 -3.20 3.13
CA VAL A 46 6.88 -3.63 1.81
C VAL A 46 7.63 -4.87 1.32
N ILE A 47 8.95 -4.93 1.52
CA ILE A 47 9.75 -6.09 1.14
C ILE A 47 9.39 -7.28 2.03
N GLN A 48 9.27 -7.08 3.34
CA GLN A 48 8.85 -8.12 4.27
C GLN A 48 7.45 -8.65 3.92
N TYR A 49 6.52 -7.77 3.57
CA TYR A 49 5.16 -8.11 3.16
C TYR A 49 5.13 -9.02 1.92
N LYS A 50 6.02 -8.76 0.94
CA LYS A 50 6.16 -9.63 -0.24
C LYS A 50 6.75 -10.99 0.09
N LEU A 51 7.72 -11.03 1.01
CA LEU A 51 8.49 -12.24 1.31
C LEU A 51 7.82 -13.17 2.34
N PHE A 52 7.04 -12.62 3.28
CA PHE A 52 6.54 -13.32 4.46
C PHE A 52 5.02 -13.15 4.58
N PRO A 53 4.22 -14.02 3.93
CA PRO A 53 2.76 -13.96 3.98
C PRO A 53 2.18 -13.97 5.40
N GLU A 54 2.80 -14.68 6.32
CA GLU A 54 2.42 -14.80 7.73
C GLU A 54 2.55 -13.49 8.52
N LYS A 55 3.32 -12.52 8.02
CA LYS A 55 3.52 -11.21 8.67
C LYS A 55 2.57 -10.13 8.16
N ARG A 56 1.80 -10.40 7.11
CA ARG A 56 1.02 -9.37 6.40
C ARG A 56 0.03 -8.64 7.28
N ASP A 57 -0.69 -9.36 8.14
CA ASP A 57 -1.70 -8.76 9.02
C ASP A 57 -1.04 -7.85 10.07
N ILE A 58 0.06 -8.32 10.69
CA ILE A 58 0.84 -7.53 11.66
C ILE A 58 1.41 -6.27 11.00
N ILE A 59 1.96 -6.39 9.78
CA ILE A 59 2.50 -5.24 9.04
C ILE A 59 1.39 -4.24 8.71
N ARG A 60 0.21 -4.71 8.28
CA ARG A 60 -0.94 -3.84 8.00
C ARG A 60 -1.42 -3.08 9.22
N ASP A 61 -1.53 -3.76 10.36
CA ASP A 61 -1.93 -3.12 11.61
C ASP A 61 -0.90 -2.07 12.04
N THR A 62 0.38 -2.38 11.89
CA THR A 62 1.49 -1.44 12.15
C THR A 62 1.40 -0.20 11.26
N TRP A 63 1.18 -0.37 9.95
CA TRP A 63 0.98 0.74 9.01
C TRP A 63 -0.23 1.59 9.38
N TRP A 64 -1.35 0.95 9.73
CA TRP A 64 -2.57 1.63 10.11
C TRP A 64 -2.41 2.52 11.35
N GLU A 65 -1.82 1.97 12.42
CA GLU A 65 -1.56 2.70 13.66
C GLU A 65 -0.65 3.90 13.41
N ARG A 66 0.40 3.69 12.61
CA ARG A 66 1.39 4.71 12.32
C ARG A 66 0.82 5.86 11.51
N LEU A 67 -0.01 5.56 10.51
CA LEU A 67 -0.71 6.58 9.74
C LEU A 67 -1.48 7.52 10.67
N GLN A 68 -2.14 7.04 11.72
CA GLN A 68 -2.90 7.91 12.63
C GLN A 68 -2.06 9.04 13.26
N ARG A 69 -0.74 8.87 13.35
CA ARG A 69 0.18 9.83 13.98
C ARG A 69 0.73 10.89 13.03
N ILE A 70 0.62 10.68 11.71
CA ILE A 70 1.31 11.51 10.69
C ILE A 70 0.36 11.93 9.57
N ILE A 71 -0.78 12.54 9.93
CA ILE A 71 -1.88 12.89 9.02
C ILE A 71 -1.44 13.67 7.76
N GLU A 72 -0.47 14.56 7.90
CA GLU A 72 0.01 15.42 6.81
C GLU A 72 0.69 14.63 5.68
N ASP A 73 1.32 13.49 6.01
CA ASP A 73 2.13 12.67 5.09
C ASP A 73 1.46 11.37 4.64
N TRP A 74 0.18 11.16 4.94
CA TRP A 74 -0.56 9.95 4.54
C TRP A 74 -0.37 9.63 3.06
N GLN A 75 -0.44 10.64 2.20
CA GLN A 75 -0.30 10.45 0.75
C GLN A 75 1.04 9.79 0.39
N ARG A 76 2.14 10.26 0.98
CA ARG A 76 3.49 9.76 0.66
C ARG A 76 3.67 8.34 1.18
N ILE A 77 3.24 8.09 2.42
CA ILE A 77 3.31 6.76 3.04
C ILE A 77 2.46 5.76 2.26
N LEU A 78 1.21 6.10 1.97
CA LEU A 78 0.28 5.24 1.22
C LEU A 78 0.77 4.92 -0.20
N MET A 79 1.49 5.84 -0.86
CA MET A 79 2.11 5.54 -2.16
C MET A 79 3.14 4.41 -2.04
N VAL A 80 3.93 4.36 -0.97
CA VAL A 80 4.90 3.27 -0.73
C VAL A 80 4.16 1.96 -0.42
N CYS A 81 3.18 1.97 0.50
CA CYS A 81 2.42 0.78 0.86
C CYS A 81 1.64 0.20 -0.34
N SER A 82 1.15 1.04 -1.25
CA SER A 82 0.43 0.63 -2.47
C SER A 82 1.26 -0.20 -3.46
N LEU A 83 2.58 -0.33 -3.25
CA LEU A 83 3.43 -1.24 -4.01
C LEU A 83 3.11 -2.73 -3.74
N VAL A 84 2.38 -3.03 -2.66
CA VAL A 84 1.98 -4.38 -2.24
C VAL A 84 0.53 -4.53 -1.83
N ILE A 85 -0.12 -3.46 -1.34
CA ILE A 85 -1.51 -3.49 -0.92
C ILE A 85 -2.41 -3.05 -2.07
N ASN A 86 -3.33 -3.92 -2.48
CA ASN A 86 -4.42 -3.51 -3.35
C ASN A 86 -5.52 -2.82 -2.53
N LEU A 87 -6.35 -2.02 -3.21
CA LEU A 87 -7.47 -1.32 -2.56
C LEU A 87 -8.39 -2.26 -1.79
N HIS A 88 -8.66 -3.45 -2.34
CA HIS A 88 -9.53 -4.45 -1.74
C HIS A 88 -8.95 -5.06 -0.47
N ASP A 89 -7.62 -5.15 -0.39
CA ASP A 89 -6.96 -5.73 0.78
C ASP A 89 -7.09 -4.80 1.99
N ASP A 90 -7.14 -3.47 1.80
CA ASP A 90 -7.20 -2.52 2.91
C ASP A 90 -8.14 -1.32 2.69
N MET A 91 -9.40 -1.64 2.37
CA MET A 91 -10.43 -0.63 2.08
C MET A 91 -10.64 0.37 3.24
N ARG A 92 -10.45 -0.06 4.49
CA ARG A 92 -10.58 0.79 5.69
C ARG A 92 -9.61 1.98 5.63
N THR A 93 -8.34 1.72 5.33
CA THR A 93 -7.29 2.74 5.28
C THR A 93 -7.59 3.79 4.23
N TRP A 94 -7.95 3.31 3.04
CA TRP A 94 -8.25 4.15 1.89
C TRP A 94 -9.51 5.01 2.06
N LEU A 95 -10.58 4.46 2.65
CA LEU A 95 -11.79 5.23 2.97
C LEU A 95 -11.51 6.34 3.99
N LYS A 96 -10.70 6.04 5.01
CA LYS A 96 -10.30 7.06 5.99
C LYS A 96 -9.46 8.15 5.32
N TYR A 97 -8.53 7.80 4.44
CA TYR A 97 -7.74 8.77 3.68
C TYR A 97 -8.62 9.66 2.80
N ALA A 98 -9.58 9.09 2.05
CA ALA A 98 -10.50 9.84 1.21
C ALA A 98 -11.32 10.87 2.01
N SER A 99 -11.75 10.51 3.22
CA SER A 99 -12.41 11.44 4.15
C SER A 99 -11.51 12.63 4.55
N HIS A 100 -10.19 12.39 4.70
CA HIS A 100 -9.22 13.47 4.91
C HIS A 100 -8.99 14.33 3.64
N CYS A 101 -9.00 13.71 2.45
CA CYS A 101 -8.83 14.41 1.17
C CYS A 101 -10.00 15.33 0.80
N GLY A 102 -11.23 14.96 1.14
CA GLY A 102 -12.43 15.77 0.90
C GLY A 102 -12.37 17.16 1.56
N LYS A 103 -11.55 17.31 2.61
CA LYS A 103 -11.29 18.57 3.30
C LYS A 103 -10.08 19.34 2.75
N SER A 104 -9.25 18.73 1.91
CA SER A 104 -7.94 19.26 1.47
C SER A 104 -7.76 19.37 -0.05
N GLY A 105 -8.81 19.15 -0.86
CA GLY A 105 -8.77 19.34 -2.32
C GLY A 105 -7.97 18.29 -3.10
N ARG A 106 -7.48 17.23 -2.45
CA ARG A 106 -6.65 16.16 -3.06
C ARG A 106 -7.47 15.08 -3.79
N LEU A 107 -8.42 15.51 -4.62
CA LEU A 107 -9.41 14.64 -5.29
C LEU A 107 -8.81 13.70 -6.34
N HIS A 108 -7.72 14.10 -7.01
CA HIS A 108 -7.11 13.34 -8.11
C HIS A 108 -6.66 11.94 -7.68
N PHE A 109 -6.18 11.79 -6.44
CA PHE A 109 -5.73 10.49 -5.93
C PHE A 109 -6.92 9.56 -5.62
N VAL A 110 -7.97 10.11 -5.00
CA VAL A 110 -9.23 9.38 -4.74
C VAL A 110 -9.85 8.90 -6.06
N GLN A 111 -9.82 9.74 -7.09
CA GLN A 111 -10.35 9.40 -8.41
C GLN A 111 -9.56 8.27 -9.09
N ARG A 112 -8.22 8.29 -8.99
CA ARG A 112 -7.39 7.18 -9.50
C ARG A 112 -7.66 5.87 -8.76
N MET A 113 -7.85 5.92 -7.44
CA MET A 113 -8.23 4.74 -6.66
C MET A 113 -9.60 4.20 -7.06
N GLN A 114 -10.59 5.07 -7.25
CA GLN A 114 -11.92 4.67 -7.74
C GLN A 114 -11.82 3.94 -9.08
N GLN A 115 -11.00 4.45 -10.00
CA GLN A 115 -10.76 3.79 -11.29
C GLN A 115 -10.12 2.41 -11.11
N GLN A 116 -9.11 2.27 -10.24
CA GLN A 116 -8.49 0.97 -9.95
C GLN A 116 -9.48 -0.03 -9.33
N ALA A 117 -10.33 0.42 -8.40
CA ALA A 117 -11.39 -0.40 -7.82
C ALA A 117 -12.36 -0.92 -8.90
N GLN A 118 -12.82 -0.04 -9.77
CA GLN A 118 -13.73 -0.38 -10.86
C GLN A 118 -13.11 -1.39 -11.82
N HIS A 119 -11.82 -1.22 -12.14
CA HIS A 119 -11.09 -2.17 -12.98
C HIS A 119 -10.96 -3.55 -12.32
N ALA A 120 -10.63 -3.61 -11.02
CA ALA A 120 -10.51 -4.87 -10.29
C ALA A 120 -11.83 -5.64 -10.23
N ILE A 121 -12.93 -4.96 -9.90
CA ILE A 121 -14.29 -5.55 -9.90
C ILE A 121 -14.66 -6.07 -11.30
N ALA A 122 -14.36 -5.30 -12.35
CA ALA A 122 -14.64 -5.72 -13.72
C ALA A 122 -13.82 -6.94 -14.18
N THR A 123 -12.58 -7.10 -13.68
CA THR A 123 -11.76 -8.29 -13.96
C THR A 123 -12.25 -9.54 -13.22
N GLU A 124 -12.67 -9.41 -11.97
CA GLU A 124 -13.24 -10.53 -11.19
C GLU A 124 -14.54 -11.04 -11.83
N ASP A 125 -15.42 -10.12 -12.25
CA ASP A 125 -16.71 -10.45 -12.87
C ASP A 125 -16.50 -11.17 -14.23
N LYS A 126 -15.52 -10.71 -15.03
CA LYS A 126 -15.12 -11.38 -16.27
C LYS A 126 -14.55 -12.77 -16.03
N GLN A 127 -13.70 -12.96 -15.02
CA GLN A 127 -13.18 -14.28 -14.66
C GLN A 127 -14.30 -15.22 -14.24
N HIS A 128 -15.22 -14.76 -13.39
CA HIS A 128 -16.36 -15.54 -12.95
C HIS A 128 -17.26 -15.96 -14.12
N GLN A 129 -17.61 -15.03 -15.02
CA GLN A 129 -18.37 -15.35 -16.24
C GLN A 129 -17.65 -16.35 -17.14
N GLN A 130 -16.32 -16.23 -17.28
CA GLN A 130 -15.54 -17.15 -18.11
C GLN A 130 -15.45 -18.55 -17.49
N GLU A 131 -15.41 -18.67 -16.16
CA GLU A 131 -15.49 -19.96 -15.46
C GLU A 131 -16.86 -20.61 -15.58
N LEU A 132 -17.94 -19.83 -15.41
CA LEU A 132 -19.32 -20.31 -15.65
C LEU A 132 -19.49 -20.83 -17.08
N HIS A 133 -18.98 -20.09 -18.07
CA HIS A 133 -19.02 -20.52 -19.47
C HIS A 133 -18.23 -21.82 -19.71
N LYS A 134 -17.06 -21.98 -19.08
CA LYS A 134 -16.27 -23.23 -19.14
C LYS A 134 -16.99 -24.41 -18.46
N LEU A 135 -17.70 -24.17 -17.35
CA LEU A 135 -18.51 -25.17 -16.65
C LEU A 135 -19.70 -25.63 -17.49
N MET A 136 -20.41 -24.69 -18.12
CA MET A 136 -21.53 -25.00 -19.02
C MET A 136 -21.10 -25.67 -20.32
N ALA A 137 -19.87 -25.43 -20.77
CA ALA A 137 -19.29 -26.06 -21.96
C ALA A 137 -18.62 -27.43 -21.70
N ARG A 138 -18.59 -27.94 -20.45
CA ARG A 138 -18.07 -29.29 -20.16
C ARG A 138 -19.03 -30.36 -20.71
N PRO A 139 -18.58 -31.25 -21.61
CA PRO A 139 -19.39 -32.38 -22.04
C PRO A 139 -19.56 -33.34 -20.85
N GLY A 140 -20.80 -33.62 -20.44
CA GLY A 140 -21.12 -34.64 -19.42
C GLY A 140 -21.90 -34.18 -18.19
N LEU A 141 -22.37 -32.94 -18.10
CA LEU A 141 -23.22 -32.46 -16.97
C LEU A 141 -24.73 -32.75 -17.14
N LEU A 142 -25.16 -33.22 -18.31
CA LEU A 142 -26.56 -33.57 -18.60
C LEU A 142 -27.10 -34.87 -17.98
N PRO A 143 -26.32 -35.90 -17.57
CA PRO A 143 -26.91 -37.12 -17.01
C PRO A 143 -27.14 -37.15 -15.49
N GLN A 144 -26.86 -36.08 -14.73
CA GLN A 144 -27.02 -36.08 -13.25
C GLN A 144 -28.19 -35.20 -12.73
N LEU A 145 -28.99 -34.64 -13.63
CA LEU A 145 -30.18 -33.82 -13.29
C LEU A 145 -31.49 -34.38 -13.87
N LEU A 146 -31.49 -35.65 -14.29
CA LEU A 146 -32.66 -36.47 -14.60
C LEU A 146 -32.61 -37.73 -13.74
#